data_AF-A0A946QQ73-F1
#
_entry.id   AF-A0A946QQ73-F1
#
_cell.length_a   1.000
_cell.length_b   1.000
_cell.length_c   1.000
_cell.angle_alpha   90.00
_cell.angle_beta   90.00
_cell.angle_gamma   90.00
#
_symmetry.space_group_name_H-M   'P 1'
#
loop_
_entity.id
_entity.type
_entity.pdbx_description
1 polymer ?
#
loop_
_entity_poly.entity_id
_entity_poly.type
_entity_poly.pdbx_seq_one_letter_code
_entity_poly.pdbx_strand_id
1 'polypeptide(L)'
;MTKTSCNIYLISLKKTFIISLFFGITFFGFSQDENFQIKFKANEDIEVWIGKTWDYSYNQLKNPINVEFNGKTLKMYYDTGEIFWEINAISYERKEKKSYDKLEKEVFIIKIEKKGFIQYLVIEKSYSYGDISTQIKIPFVTDTGETMNYHYYQEF
;
A
#
# COMPACT_ATOMS: atom_id res chain seq x y z
N MET A 1 -22.09 42.69 18.74
CA MET A 1 -20.86 42.58 17.94
C MET A 1 -19.71 42.21 18.87
N THR A 2 -19.22 40.99 18.77
CA THR A 2 -18.04 40.51 19.49
C THR A 2 -17.26 39.61 18.54
N LYS A 3 -16.07 40.08 18.15
CA LYS A 3 -15.08 39.30 17.41
C LYS A 3 -14.49 38.27 18.38
N THR A 4 -14.47 37.01 17.98
CA THR A 4 -13.63 36.00 18.64
C THR A 4 -12.62 35.51 17.61
N SER A 5 -11.37 35.86 17.86
CA SER A 5 -10.18 35.53 17.08
C SER A 5 -9.91 34.03 17.08
N CYS A 6 -9.72 33.47 15.89
CA CYS A 6 -9.24 32.11 15.67
C CYS A 6 -7.71 32.10 15.85
N ASN A 7 -7.21 31.40 16.86
CA ASN A 7 -5.78 31.12 17.01
C ASN A 7 -5.44 29.90 16.15
N ILE A 8 -4.70 30.12 15.06
CA ILE A 8 -4.08 29.07 14.26
C ILE A 8 -2.72 28.77 14.90
N TYR A 9 -2.56 27.57 15.46
CA TYR A 9 -1.26 27.08 15.92
C TYR A 9 -0.50 26.52 14.71
N LEU A 10 0.51 27.26 14.26
CA LEU A 10 1.54 26.77 13.35
C LEU A 10 2.48 25.85 14.15
N ILE A 11 2.26 24.54 14.05
CA ILE A 11 3.22 23.55 14.55
C ILE A 11 4.26 23.31 13.46
N SER A 12 5.41 23.96 13.60
CA SER A 12 6.64 23.62 12.88
C SER A 12 7.24 22.36 13.50
N LEU A 13 6.98 21.20 12.90
CA LEU A 13 7.58 19.93 13.32
C LEU A 13 8.94 19.75 12.63
N LYS A 14 9.98 20.35 13.23
CA LYS A 14 11.35 19.84 13.07
C LYS A 14 11.43 18.45 13.70
N LYS A 15 11.86 17.47 12.90
CA LYS A 15 12.43 16.16 13.29
C LYS A 15 12.02 15.68 14.69
N THR A 16 11.01 14.82 14.77
CA THR A 16 10.94 13.58 15.56
C THR A 16 9.50 13.09 15.48
N PHE A 17 9.24 12.04 14.69
CA PHE A 17 7.98 11.32 14.75
C PHE A 17 8.29 9.88 15.17
N ILE A 18 8.24 9.65 16.48
CA ILE A 18 8.06 8.31 17.03
C ILE A 18 6.55 8.10 17.02
N ILE A 19 6.03 7.44 15.98
CA ILE A 19 4.69 6.88 16.04
C ILE A 19 4.77 5.63 16.93
N SER A 20 4.41 5.78 18.19
CA SER A 20 4.14 4.65 19.08
C SER A 20 2.81 4.00 18.68
N LEU A 21 2.86 3.04 17.76
CA LEU A 21 1.78 2.09 17.52
C LEU A 21 2.17 0.79 18.24
N PHE A 22 1.67 0.60 19.47
CA PHE A 22 1.82 -0.65 20.21
C PHE A 22 1.03 -1.76 19.48
N PHE A 23 1.69 -2.47 18.58
CA PHE A 23 1.35 -3.85 18.26
C PHE A 23 2.48 -4.71 18.84
N GLY A 24 2.13 -5.71 19.64
CA GLY A 24 3.06 -6.75 20.03
C GLY A 24 3.47 -7.55 18.79
N ILE A 25 4.50 -7.06 18.10
CA ILE A 25 5.10 -7.68 16.92
C ILE A 25 6.30 -8.46 17.43
N THR A 26 6.22 -9.79 17.40
CA THR A 26 7.39 -10.63 17.58
C THR A 26 8.26 -10.52 16.34
N PHE A 27 9.48 -10.00 16.51
CA PHE A 27 10.46 -9.82 15.45
C PHE A 27 11.05 -11.18 15.07
N PHE A 28 10.79 -11.63 13.84
CA PHE A 28 11.52 -12.72 13.22
C PHE A 28 12.21 -12.20 11.96
N GLY A 29 13.47 -12.64 11.78
CA GLY A 29 14.49 -12.01 10.96
C GLY A 29 14.21 -11.87 9.46
N PHE A 30 15.04 -11.03 8.84
CA PHE A 30 15.14 -10.85 7.40
C PHE A 30 15.60 -12.15 6.74
N SER A 31 14.67 -13.00 6.33
CA SER A 31 14.94 -14.08 5.38
C SER A 31 14.39 -13.64 4.02
N GLN A 32 15.28 -13.26 3.10
CA GLN A 32 14.92 -13.12 1.69
C GLN A 32 14.81 -14.52 1.12
N ASP A 33 13.59 -14.99 0.90
CA ASP A 33 13.29 -16.31 0.39
C ASP A 33 13.55 -16.33 -1.14
N GLU A 34 14.45 -17.19 -1.61
CA GLU A 34 14.97 -17.16 -3.00
C GLU A 34 13.90 -17.47 -4.07
N ASN A 35 12.75 -18.01 -3.66
CA ASN A 35 11.60 -18.32 -4.54
C ASN A 35 10.36 -17.45 -4.25
N PHE A 36 10.52 -16.33 -3.57
CA PHE A 36 9.40 -15.48 -3.19
C PHE A 36 8.77 -14.74 -4.39
N GLN A 37 7.48 -14.99 -4.63
CA GLN A 37 6.71 -14.27 -5.64
C GLN A 37 5.26 -14.02 -5.17
N ILE A 38 4.81 -12.78 -5.30
CA ILE A 38 3.40 -12.39 -5.20
C ILE A 38 2.90 -12.12 -6.61
N LYS A 39 1.80 -12.76 -6.99
CA LYS A 39 1.07 -12.54 -8.24
C LYS A 39 -0.42 -12.48 -7.97
N PHE A 40 -1.10 -11.48 -8.48
CA PHE A 40 -2.56 -11.40 -8.49
C PHE A 40 -3.03 -10.50 -9.63
N LYS A 41 -4.28 -10.67 -10.06
CA LYS A 41 -4.93 -9.77 -11.01
C LYS A 41 -5.78 -8.78 -10.24
N ALA A 42 -5.62 -7.50 -10.54
CA ALA A 42 -6.28 -6.42 -9.84
C ALA A 42 -7.14 -5.58 -10.78
N ASN A 43 -8.12 -4.90 -10.20
CA ASN A 43 -8.90 -3.88 -10.87
C ASN A 43 -8.07 -2.58 -11.04
N GLU A 44 -8.29 -1.86 -12.14
CA GLU A 44 -7.72 -0.53 -12.36
C GLU A 44 -8.28 0.49 -11.34
N ASP A 45 -7.42 1.44 -10.97
CA ASP A 45 -7.50 2.40 -9.85
C ASP A 45 -8.92 2.84 -9.43
N ILE A 46 -9.29 2.58 -8.18
CA ILE A 46 -10.39 3.28 -7.51
C ILE A 46 -9.77 4.45 -6.75
N GLU A 47 -9.74 5.62 -7.39
CA GLU A 47 -9.25 6.85 -6.74
C GLU A 47 -10.24 7.29 -5.65
N VAL A 48 -9.91 7.01 -4.37
CA VAL A 48 -10.76 7.39 -3.24
C VAL A 48 -10.39 8.80 -2.77
N TRP A 49 -11.18 9.78 -3.21
CA TRP A 49 -11.11 11.15 -2.71
C TRP A 49 -11.79 11.26 -1.33
N ILE A 50 -11.05 11.72 -0.32
CA ILE A 50 -11.58 11.92 1.04
C ILE A 50 -12.76 12.92 0.99
N GLY A 51 -13.97 12.47 1.36
CA GLY A 51 -15.14 13.34 1.56
C GLY A 51 -16.28 13.24 0.54
N LYS A 52 -16.18 12.39 -0.49
CA LYS A 52 -17.31 12.08 -1.39
C LYS A 52 -17.72 10.63 -1.22
N THR A 53 -18.83 10.42 -0.52
CA THR A 53 -19.54 9.15 -0.49
C THR A 53 -20.56 9.11 -1.63
N TRP A 54 -20.88 7.89 -2.08
CA TRP A 54 -22.07 7.46 -2.83
C TRP A 54 -21.91 7.17 -4.34
N ASP A 55 -22.27 5.92 -4.66
CA ASP A 55 -22.45 5.22 -5.93
C ASP A 55 -21.21 4.76 -6.72
N TYR A 56 -20.74 3.55 -6.40
CA TYR A 56 -19.89 2.74 -7.27
C TYR A 56 -20.75 1.73 -8.04
N SER A 57 -20.99 1.95 -9.33
CA SER A 57 -21.37 0.85 -10.23
C SER A 57 -20.10 0.15 -10.70
N TYR A 58 -19.91 -1.11 -10.29
CA TYR A 58 -18.92 -2.03 -10.86
C TYR A 58 -19.30 -2.38 -12.31
N ASN A 59 -19.29 -1.40 -13.21
CA ASN A 59 -19.51 -1.67 -14.63
C ASN A 59 -18.23 -2.28 -15.19
N GLN A 60 -18.30 -3.56 -15.59
CA GLN A 60 -17.32 -4.35 -16.34
C GLN A 60 -15.93 -3.70 -16.51
N LEU A 61 -14.97 -4.22 -15.75
CA LEU A 61 -13.57 -3.79 -15.73
C LEU A 61 -12.99 -3.82 -17.14
N LYS A 62 -12.69 -2.64 -17.70
CA LYS A 62 -12.19 -2.54 -19.07
C LYS A 62 -10.77 -3.10 -19.21
N ASN A 63 -9.91 -2.92 -18.20
CA ASN A 63 -8.50 -3.31 -18.26
C ASN A 63 -8.01 -3.93 -16.92
N PRO A 64 -8.00 -5.27 -16.79
CA PRO A 64 -7.35 -5.94 -15.66
C PRO A 64 -5.85 -5.62 -15.61
N ILE A 65 -5.33 -5.40 -14.41
CA ILE A 65 -3.90 -5.15 -14.17
C ILE A 65 -3.30 -6.36 -13.46
N ASN A 66 -2.30 -6.99 -14.07
CA ASN A 66 -1.50 -8.03 -13.44
C ASN A 66 -0.47 -7.37 -12.52
N VAL A 67 -0.45 -7.76 -11.25
CA VAL A 67 0.53 -7.30 -10.26
C VAL A 67 1.49 -8.44 -9.96
N GLU A 68 2.79 -8.18 -10.09
CA GLU A 68 3.85 -9.13 -9.78
C GLU A 68 4.93 -8.49 -8.90
N PHE A 69 5.26 -9.11 -7.77
CA PHE A 69 6.39 -8.73 -6.93
C PHE A 69 7.25 -9.95 -6.61
N ASN A 70 8.52 -9.91 -6.98
CA ASN A 70 9.48 -11.02 -6.81
C ASN A 70 10.52 -10.76 -5.70
N GLY A 71 10.25 -9.82 -4.78
CA GLY A 71 11.19 -9.39 -3.75
C GLY A 71 12.20 -8.33 -4.19
N LYS A 72 12.42 -8.15 -5.51
CA LYS A 72 13.33 -7.15 -6.08
C LYS A 72 12.63 -6.10 -6.91
N THR A 73 11.65 -6.50 -7.71
CA THR A 73 10.95 -5.63 -8.64
C THR A 73 9.45 -5.84 -8.47
N LEU A 74 8.73 -4.72 -8.38
CA LEU A 74 7.29 -4.69 -8.46
C LEU A 74 6.92 -4.24 -9.88
N LYS A 75 6.14 -5.05 -10.57
CA LYS A 75 5.68 -4.82 -11.93
C LYS A 75 4.16 -4.91 -11.99
N MET A 76 3.55 -3.94 -12.64
CA MET A 76 2.13 -3.85 -12.93
C MET A 76 1.95 -3.70 -14.44
N TYR A 77 1.17 -4.58 -15.06
CA TYR A 77 1.03 -4.62 -16.52
C TYR A 77 -0.36 -5.11 -16.94
N TYR A 78 -0.84 -4.62 -18.08
CA TYR A 78 -2.11 -5.06 -18.65
C TYR A 78 -1.99 -6.48 -19.24
N ASP A 79 -3.12 -7.14 -19.49
CA ASP A 79 -3.15 -8.45 -20.16
C ASP A 79 -2.52 -8.42 -21.58
N THR A 80 -2.44 -7.24 -22.20
CA THR A 80 -1.71 -7.02 -23.46
C THR A 80 -0.19 -7.11 -23.33
N GLY A 81 0.34 -7.11 -22.10
CA GLY A 81 1.77 -7.06 -21.79
C GLY A 81 2.34 -5.64 -21.67
N GLU A 82 1.55 -4.60 -21.95
CA GLU A 82 1.96 -3.20 -21.75
C GLU A 82 2.21 -2.92 -20.27
N ILE A 83 3.34 -2.26 -19.98
CA ILE A 83 3.74 -1.93 -18.61
C ILE A 83 2.98 -0.70 -18.15
N PHE A 84 2.13 -0.89 -17.15
CA PHE A 84 1.43 0.19 -16.46
C PHE A 84 2.37 0.91 -15.48
N TRP A 85 3.08 0.14 -14.66
CA TRP A 85 4.04 0.67 -13.70
C TRP A 85 5.09 -0.37 -13.32
N GLU A 86 6.35 0.05 -13.19
CA GLU A 86 7.44 -0.82 -12.77
C GLU A 86 8.41 -0.07 -11.87
N ILE A 87 8.87 -0.70 -10.78
CA ILE A 87 9.83 -0.12 -9.87
C ILE A 87 10.67 -1.18 -9.15
N ASN A 88 11.94 -0.85 -8.90
CA ASN A 88 12.84 -1.67 -8.10
C ASN A 88 12.68 -1.36 -6.61
N ALA A 89 12.55 -2.41 -5.82
CA ALA A 89 12.61 -2.37 -4.37
C ALA A 89 14.06 -2.26 -3.91
N ILE A 90 14.30 -1.37 -2.94
CA ILE A 90 15.54 -1.32 -2.16
C ILE A 90 15.56 -2.50 -1.19
N SER A 91 14.42 -2.76 -0.56
CA SER A 91 14.20 -3.84 0.41
C SER A 91 12.70 -4.08 0.57
N TYR A 92 12.32 -5.22 1.16
CA TYR A 92 10.97 -5.43 1.66
C TYR A 92 10.98 -6.11 3.03
N GLU A 93 9.91 -5.91 3.78
CA GLU A 93 9.64 -6.57 5.06
C GLU A 93 8.30 -7.31 4.96
N ARG A 94 8.22 -8.54 5.46
CA ARG A 94 6.98 -9.31 5.59
C ARG A 94 6.55 -9.33 7.06
N LYS A 95 5.28 -9.00 7.32
CA LYS A 95 4.63 -9.09 8.63
C LYS A 95 3.44 -10.02 8.53
N GLU A 96 3.24 -10.83 9.56
CA GLU A 96 2.11 -11.76 9.65
C GLU A 96 1.27 -11.43 10.88
N LYS A 97 -0.05 -11.55 10.74
CA LYS A 97 -1.00 -11.58 11.85
C LYS A 97 -1.64 -12.96 11.90
N LYS A 98 -1.54 -13.62 13.05
CA LYS A 98 -2.16 -14.92 13.32
C LYS A 98 -3.15 -14.80 14.48
N SER A 99 -4.19 -15.61 14.43
CA SER A 99 -5.23 -15.72 15.46
C SER A 99 -5.62 -17.18 15.58
N TYR A 100 -5.54 -17.74 16.80
CA TYR A 100 -5.77 -19.18 17.04
C TYR A 100 -5.00 -20.07 16.05
N ASP A 101 -3.72 -19.77 15.84
CA ASP A 101 -2.80 -20.43 14.89
C ASP A 101 -3.20 -20.39 13.41
N LYS A 102 -4.24 -19.63 13.05
CA LYS A 102 -4.62 -19.36 11.67
C LYS A 102 -4.01 -18.04 11.21
N LEU A 103 -3.43 -18.04 10.02
CA LEU A 103 -2.98 -16.82 9.36
C LEU A 103 -4.20 -15.99 8.96
N GLU A 104 -4.34 -14.80 9.52
CA GLU A 104 -5.42 -13.86 9.19
C GLU A 104 -4.97 -12.81 8.18
N LYS A 105 -3.71 -12.38 8.27
CA LYS A 105 -3.19 -11.31 7.43
C LYS A 105 -1.69 -11.45 7.19
N GLU A 106 -1.27 -11.12 5.98
CA GLU A 106 0.13 -10.86 5.65
C GLU A 106 0.26 -9.46 5.06
N VAL A 107 1.33 -8.76 5.44
CA VAL A 107 1.62 -7.41 4.99
C VAL A 107 3.06 -7.36 4.52
N PHE A 108 3.26 -6.95 3.27
CA PHE A 108 4.57 -6.72 2.67
C PHE A 108 4.78 -5.22 2.55
N ILE A 109 5.78 -4.71 3.26
CA ILE A 109 6.16 -3.30 3.22
C ILE A 109 7.38 -3.18 2.32
N ILE A 110 7.20 -2.61 1.13
CA ILE A 110 8.23 -2.52 0.10
C ILE A 110 8.82 -1.11 0.13
N LYS A 111 10.12 -1.01 0.40
CA LYS A 111 10.85 0.26 0.36
C LYS A 111 11.36 0.51 -1.05
N ILE A 112 11.02 1.67 -1.60
CA ILE A 112 11.44 2.12 -2.92
C ILE A 112 12.07 3.52 -2.84
N GLU A 113 12.79 3.91 -3.89
CA GLU A 113 13.15 5.30 -4.13
C GLU A 113 12.51 5.77 -5.43
N LYS A 114 11.78 6.89 -5.37
CA LYS A 114 11.12 7.49 -6.53
C LYS A 114 11.28 9.00 -6.47
N LYS A 115 11.83 9.58 -7.53
CA LYS A 115 12.13 11.03 -7.63
C LYS A 115 13.03 11.54 -6.48
N GLY A 116 13.96 10.72 -5.99
CA GLY A 116 14.86 11.09 -4.87
C GLY A 116 14.23 11.00 -3.48
N PHE A 117 13.00 10.48 -3.37
CA PHE A 117 12.32 10.28 -2.09
C PHE A 117 12.15 8.80 -1.79
N ILE A 118 12.38 8.45 -0.52
CA ILE A 118 12.06 7.13 0.01
C ILE A 118 10.56 7.03 0.22
N GLN A 119 9.94 6.00 -0.36
CA GLN A 119 8.52 5.70 -0.22
C GLN A 119 8.33 4.25 0.19
N TYR A 120 7.16 3.97 0.79
CA TYR A 120 6.79 2.64 1.24
C TYR A 120 5.48 2.22 0.57
N LEU A 121 5.55 1.15 -0.23
CA LEU A 121 4.39 0.49 -0.82
C LEU A 121 3.94 -0.61 0.13
N VAL A 122 2.65 -0.94 0.10
CA VAL A 122 2.11 -2.00 0.96
C VAL A 122 1.32 -2.98 0.13
N ILE A 123 1.70 -4.26 0.13
CA ILE A 123 0.85 -5.35 -0.34
C ILE A 123 0.23 -6.03 0.88
N GLU A 124 -1.08 -6.17 0.92
CA GLU A 124 -1.81 -6.83 1.99
C GLU A 124 -2.54 -8.05 1.45
N LYS A 125 -2.36 -9.21 2.09
CA LYS A 125 -3.17 -10.42 1.86
C LYS A 125 -4.01 -10.65 3.11
N SER A 126 -5.32 -10.68 2.95
CA SER A 126 -6.27 -10.97 4.03
C SER A 126 -6.89 -12.33 3.81
N TYR A 127 -6.90 -13.16 4.86
CA TYR A 127 -7.40 -14.53 4.84
C TYR A 127 -8.67 -14.57 5.71
N SER A 128 -9.83 -14.78 5.10
CA SER A 128 -11.13 -14.74 5.77
C SER A 128 -11.99 -15.92 5.32
N TYR A 129 -12.34 -16.81 6.25
CA TYR A 129 -13.29 -17.92 6.02
C TYR A 129 -13.02 -18.79 4.76
N GLY A 130 -11.77 -18.93 4.32
CA GLY A 130 -11.39 -19.69 3.14
C GLY A 130 -11.12 -18.85 1.89
N ASP A 131 -11.49 -17.57 1.93
CA ASP A 131 -11.22 -16.60 0.87
C ASP A 131 -9.92 -15.83 1.14
N ILE A 132 -9.22 -15.49 0.06
CA ILE A 132 -8.04 -14.64 0.08
C ILE A 132 -8.38 -13.36 -0.67
N SER A 133 -8.14 -12.22 -0.05
CA SER A 133 -8.20 -10.92 -0.70
C SER A 133 -6.82 -10.29 -0.67
N THR A 134 -6.21 -10.14 -1.84
CA THR A 134 -4.94 -9.44 -2.01
C THR A 134 -5.18 -8.01 -2.48
N GLN A 135 -4.39 -7.06 -2.00
CA GLN A 135 -4.39 -5.69 -2.53
C GLN A 135 -3.00 -5.08 -2.45
N ILE A 136 -2.73 -4.10 -3.33
CA ILE A 136 -1.57 -3.23 -3.23
C ILE A 136 -2.01 -1.78 -3.04
N LYS A 137 -1.29 -1.07 -2.17
CA LYS A 137 -1.43 0.34 -1.85
C LYS A 137 -0.17 1.07 -2.29
N ILE A 138 -0.32 2.02 -3.21
CA ILE A 138 0.79 2.82 -3.75
C ILE A 138 0.57 4.27 -3.29
N PRO A 139 1.52 4.88 -2.57
CA PRO A 139 1.39 6.26 -2.13
C PRO A 139 1.46 7.19 -3.35
N PHE A 140 0.52 8.12 -3.42
CA PHE A 140 0.64 9.32 -4.26
C PHE A 140 1.33 10.39 -3.43
N VAL A 141 2.44 10.90 -3.93
CA VAL A 141 3.25 11.89 -3.21
C VAL A 141 3.26 13.24 -3.91
N THR A 142 3.34 14.31 -3.12
CA THR A 142 3.66 15.66 -3.61
C THR A 142 5.07 15.74 -4.17
N ASP A 143 5.41 16.87 -4.79
CA ASP A 143 6.78 17.18 -5.22
C ASP A 143 7.76 17.35 -4.04
N THR A 144 7.26 17.44 -2.81
CA THR A 144 8.06 17.46 -1.57
C THR A 144 8.24 16.08 -0.94
N GLY A 145 7.64 15.03 -1.52
CA GLY A 145 7.70 13.66 -1.00
C GLY A 145 6.67 13.34 0.09
N GLU A 146 5.74 14.24 0.38
CA GLU A 146 4.67 14.00 1.35
C GLU A 146 3.58 13.13 0.73
N THR A 147 3.15 12.08 1.44
CA THR A 147 2.06 11.21 0.96
C THR A 147 0.72 11.93 1.11
N MET A 148 0.02 12.15 -0.01
CA MET A 148 -1.30 12.78 -0.03
C MET A 148 -2.43 11.77 0.05
N ASN A 149 -2.35 10.69 -0.71
CA ASN A 149 -3.32 9.59 -0.69
C ASN A 149 -2.63 8.26 -1.08
N TYR A 150 -3.42 7.20 -1.16
CA TYR A 150 -2.97 5.91 -1.70
C TYR A 150 -3.89 5.51 -2.85
N HIS A 151 -3.30 5.04 -3.94
CA HIS A 151 -4.01 4.30 -4.99
C HIS A 151 -4.13 2.85 -4.56
N TYR A 152 -5.33 2.28 -4.74
CA TYR A 152 -5.67 0.93 -4.29
C TYR A 152 -5.96 0.05 -5.51
N TYR A 153 -5.25 -1.08 -5.60
CA TYR A 153 -5.49 -2.11 -6.61
C TYR A 153 -5.76 -3.42 -5.88
N GLN A 154 -6.98 -3.93 -5.99
CA GLN A 154 -7.47 -5.09 -5.25
C GLN A 154 -7.75 -6.26 -6.18
N GLU A 155 -7.45 -7.47 -5.70
CA GLU A 155 -7.72 -8.76 -6.32
C GLU A 155 -9.22 -8.97 -6.57
N PHE A 156 -9.56 -9.52 -7.74
CA PHE A 156 -10.93 -9.84 -8.16
C PHE A 156 -11.15 -11.35 -8.29
#